data_AF-A0A2N9M0J3-F1
#
_entry.id   AF-A0A2N9M0J3-F1
#
_cell.length_a   1.000
_cell.length_b   1.000
_cell.length_c   1.000
_cell.angle_alpha   90.00
_cell.angle_beta   90.00
_cell.angle_gamma   90.00
#
_symmetry.space_group_name_H-M   'P 1'
#
loop_
_entity.id
_entity.type
_entity.pdbx_description
1 polymer ?
#
loop_
_entity_poly.entity_id
_entity_poly.type
_entity_poly.pdbx_seq_one_letter_code
_entity_poly.pdbx_strand_id
1 'polypeptide(L)'
;MTTASTLSEPMAVSPARSSPVQWLLRIEGLAMAAVSAVLYARTGASWWLFAALWLVPDLSMLGYLRDRPCRAARIYNAFHTYTVPMVLALAGLLVHAQIFVPVALVWMNHIGVDRLLGYGLKYADGFGFTHLGGLGAHKA
;
A
#
# COMPACT_ATOMS: atom_id res chain seq x y z
N MET A 1 -18.99 -50.93 17.45
CA MET A 1 -19.07 -50.58 16.02
C MET A 1 -20.35 -49.78 15.80
N THR A 2 -20.31 -48.46 15.95
CA THR A 2 -21.36 -47.54 15.49
C THR A 2 -20.72 -46.17 15.28
N THR A 3 -20.47 -45.85 14.01
CA THR A 3 -19.97 -44.56 13.52
C THR A 3 -21.16 -43.78 12.96
N ALA A 4 -21.41 -42.58 13.47
CA ALA A 4 -22.22 -41.56 12.79
C ALA A 4 -21.45 -40.25 12.94
N SER A 5 -20.54 -39.96 12.01
CA SER A 5 -20.80 -39.15 10.80
C SER A 5 -21.34 -37.77 11.14
N THR A 6 -20.47 -36.94 11.70
CA THR A 6 -20.66 -35.48 11.75
C THR A 6 -20.58 -34.94 10.32
N LEU A 7 -21.73 -34.59 9.74
CA LEU A 7 -21.79 -33.81 8.51
C LEU A 7 -21.22 -32.43 8.82
N SER A 8 -20.00 -32.16 8.37
CA SER A 8 -19.42 -30.83 8.36
C SER A 8 -20.30 -29.95 7.47
N GLU A 9 -21.05 -29.02 8.08
CA GLU A 9 -21.69 -27.95 7.34
C GLU A 9 -20.63 -27.23 6.49
N PRO A 10 -20.88 -27.00 5.19
CA PRO A 10 -19.99 -26.16 4.41
C PRO A 10 -20.01 -24.76 5.04
N MET A 11 -18.85 -24.30 5.52
CA MET A 11 -18.65 -22.91 5.94
C MET A 11 -19.17 -22.01 4.82
N ALA A 12 -20.35 -21.43 4.99
CA ALA A 12 -20.88 -20.44 4.09
C ALA A 12 -19.86 -19.30 4.02
N VAL A 13 -19.14 -19.23 2.90
CA VAL A 13 -18.23 -18.14 2.60
C VAL A 13 -19.10 -16.90 2.51
N SER A 14 -19.09 -16.09 3.57
CA SER A 14 -19.78 -14.81 3.56
C SER A 14 -19.24 -13.98 2.39
N PRO A 15 -20.11 -13.38 1.55
CA PRO A 15 -19.66 -12.50 0.48
C PRO A 15 -18.81 -11.39 1.10
N ALA A 16 -17.71 -11.05 0.43
CA ALA A 16 -16.68 -10.13 0.90
C ALA A 16 -17.25 -8.72 1.13
N ARG A 17 -17.86 -8.49 2.30
CA ARG A 17 -18.19 -7.14 2.76
C ARG A 17 -16.88 -6.48 3.16
N SER A 18 -16.53 -5.39 2.48
CA SER A 18 -15.45 -4.50 2.92
C SER A 18 -15.73 -4.08 4.36
N SER A 19 -14.82 -4.41 5.29
CA SER A 19 -15.03 -4.07 6.70
C SER A 19 -14.99 -2.54 6.90
N PRO A 20 -15.68 -1.99 7.93
CA PRO A 20 -15.57 -0.56 8.27
C PRO A 20 -14.11 -0.08 8.42
N VAL A 21 -13.23 -0.97 8.91
CA VAL A 21 -11.79 -0.72 9.03
C VAL A 21 -11.13 -0.48 7.67
N GLN A 22 -11.47 -1.26 6.64
CA GLN A 22 -10.91 -1.06 5.29
C GLN A 22 -11.33 0.29 4.70
N TRP A 23 -12.57 0.72 4.93
CA TRP A 23 -13.03 2.04 4.51
C TRP A 23 -12.28 3.16 5.22
N LEU A 24 -12.08 3.04 6.53
CA LEU A 24 -11.29 4.01 7.28
C LEU A 24 -9.86 4.12 6.73
N LEU A 25 -9.20 2.99 6.47
CA LEU A 25 -7.86 2.97 5.89
C LEU A 25 -7.79 3.60 4.48
N ARG A 26 -8.85 3.47 3.67
CA ARG A 26 -8.95 4.15 2.36
C ARG A 26 -9.10 5.67 2.51
N ILE A 27 -9.89 6.10 3.48
CA ILE A 27 -10.06 7.53 3.81
C ILE A 27 -8.74 8.12 4.33
N GLU A 28 -8.01 7.39 5.19
CA GLU A 28 -6.66 7.77 5.63
C GLU A 28 -5.70 7.86 4.43
N GLY A 29 -5.79 6.94 3.48
CA GLY A 29 -5.05 6.99 2.21
C GLY A 29 -5.36 8.25 1.40
N LEU A 30 -6.64 8.57 1.21
CA LEU A 30 -7.08 9.81 0.54
C LEU A 30 -6.56 11.06 1.25
N ALA A 31 -6.68 11.11 2.57
CA ALA A 31 -6.21 12.24 3.37
C ALA A 31 -4.70 12.42 3.20
N MET A 32 -3.92 11.34 3.25
CA MET A 32 -2.47 11.39 3.03
C MET A 32 -2.13 11.83 1.60
N ALA A 33 -2.82 11.32 0.58
CA ALA A 33 -2.65 11.72 -0.81
C ALA A 33 -2.91 13.22 -1.01
N ALA A 34 -4.02 13.74 -0.45
CA ALA A 34 -4.38 15.14 -0.54
C ALA A 34 -3.35 16.04 0.17
N VAL A 35 -3.02 15.74 1.42
CA VAL A 35 -2.05 16.53 2.21
C VAL A 35 -0.69 16.55 1.55
N SER A 36 -0.19 15.40 1.11
CA SER A 36 1.13 15.31 0.45
C SER A 36 1.17 16.07 -0.88
N ALA A 37 0.11 16.03 -1.70
CA ALA A 37 0.02 16.79 -2.93
C ALA A 37 0.01 18.31 -2.68
N VAL A 38 -0.78 18.76 -1.70
CA VAL A 38 -0.83 20.18 -1.33
C VAL A 38 0.53 20.64 -0.82
N LEU A 39 1.16 19.91 0.10
CA LEU A 39 2.48 20.23 0.61
C LEU A 39 3.54 20.22 -0.50
N TYR A 40 3.47 19.28 -1.44
CA TYR A 40 4.39 19.22 -2.58
C TYR A 40 4.31 20.49 -3.41
N ALA A 41 3.10 20.97 -3.72
CA ALA A 41 2.89 22.20 -4.47
C ALA A 41 3.51 23.43 -3.77
N ARG A 42 3.65 23.41 -2.44
CA ARG A 42 4.31 24.47 -1.66
C ARG A 42 5.84 24.40 -1.67
N THR A 43 6.43 23.28 -2.10
CA THR A 43 7.89 23.15 -2.19
C THR A 43 8.50 23.88 -3.37
N GLY A 44 7.70 24.22 -4.40
CA GLY A 44 8.19 24.79 -5.65
C GLY A 44 8.92 23.79 -6.57
N ALA A 45 8.99 22.51 -6.19
CA ALA A 45 9.58 21.48 -7.03
C ALA A 45 8.75 21.24 -8.32
N SER A 46 9.42 20.84 -9.40
CA SER A 46 8.79 20.64 -10.71
C SER A 46 7.77 19.50 -10.68
N TRP A 47 6.60 19.68 -11.30
CA TRP A 47 5.63 18.60 -11.48
C TRP A 47 6.15 17.44 -12.35
N TRP A 48 7.19 17.67 -13.16
CA TRP A 48 7.89 16.59 -13.85
C TRP A 48 8.62 15.65 -12.89
N LEU A 49 9.21 16.18 -11.80
CA LEU A 49 9.80 15.36 -10.74
C LEU A 49 8.73 14.51 -10.06
N PHE A 50 7.56 15.11 -9.78
CA PHE A 50 6.41 14.40 -9.25
C PHE A 50 6.04 13.22 -10.15
N ALA A 51 5.77 13.49 -11.42
CA ALA A 51 5.36 12.46 -12.39
C ALA A 51 6.41 11.35 -12.55
N ALA A 52 7.70 11.72 -12.62
CA ALA A 52 8.79 10.76 -12.81
C ALA A 52 8.96 9.83 -11.60
N LEU A 53 8.82 10.35 -10.38
CA LEU A 53 9.02 9.56 -9.17
C LEU A 53 7.76 8.82 -8.69
N TRP A 54 6.58 9.23 -9.14
CA TRP A 54 5.31 8.69 -8.64
C TRP A 54 5.17 7.18 -8.86
N LEU A 55 5.70 6.64 -9.98
CA LEU A 55 5.65 5.20 -10.31
C LEU A 55 6.87 4.40 -9.81
N VAL A 56 7.87 5.05 -9.22
CA VAL A 56 9.11 4.38 -8.81
C VAL A 56 8.88 3.33 -7.70
N PRO A 57 8.06 3.58 -6.65
CA PRO A 57 7.83 2.58 -5.61
C PRO A 57 7.21 1.29 -6.15
N ASP A 58 6.39 1.39 -7.19
CA ASP A 58 5.71 0.28 -7.84
C ASP A 58 6.65 -0.70 -8.53
N LEU A 59 7.87 -0.29 -8.93
CA LEU A 59 8.87 -1.20 -9.48
C LEU A 59 9.22 -2.34 -8.51
N SER A 60 9.00 -2.15 -7.22
CA SER A 60 9.14 -3.20 -6.20
C SER A 60 8.23 -4.41 -6.43
N MET A 61 7.10 -4.24 -7.14
CA MET A 61 6.19 -5.33 -7.47
C MET A 61 6.81 -6.36 -8.43
N LEU A 62 7.82 -5.97 -9.22
CA LEU A 62 8.55 -6.88 -10.10
C LEU A 62 9.23 -8.01 -9.32
N GLY A 63 9.42 -7.86 -8.00
CA GLY A 63 9.87 -8.93 -7.12
C GLY A 63 8.96 -10.16 -7.14
N TYR A 64 7.68 -10.00 -7.46
CA TYR A 64 6.71 -11.10 -7.59
C TYR A 64 6.85 -11.90 -8.89
N LEU A 65 7.64 -11.45 -9.87
CA LEU A 65 7.99 -12.24 -11.06
C LEU A 65 8.93 -13.41 -10.74
N ARG A 66 9.49 -13.45 -9.53
CA ARG A 66 10.33 -14.55 -9.05
C ARG A 66 9.50 -15.42 -8.12
N ASP A 67 9.62 -16.75 -8.19
CA ASP A 67 8.83 -17.75 -7.42
C ASP A 67 9.07 -17.75 -5.89
N ARG A 68 9.04 -16.60 -5.23
CA ARG A 68 9.33 -16.40 -3.80
C ARG A 68 8.44 -15.28 -3.21
N PRO A 69 7.13 -15.55 -2.98
CA PRO A 69 6.16 -14.52 -2.59
C PRO A 69 6.48 -13.83 -1.26
N CYS A 70 7.03 -14.56 -0.29
CA CYS A 70 7.44 -13.98 1.00
C CYS A 70 8.52 -12.89 0.84
N ARG A 71 9.55 -13.14 0.01
CA ARG A 71 10.61 -12.14 -0.24
C ARG A 71 10.07 -10.96 -1.04
N ALA A 72 9.22 -11.23 -2.04
CA ALA A 72 8.58 -10.19 -2.83
C ALA A 72 7.71 -9.26 -1.97
N ALA A 73 6.92 -9.83 -1.04
CA ALA A 73 6.10 -9.07 -0.09
C ALA A 73 6.94 -8.15 0.80
N ARG A 74 8.09 -8.63 1.31
CA ARG A 74 9.00 -7.80 2.13
C ARG A 74 9.56 -6.62 1.33
N ILE A 75 10.00 -6.86 0.09
CA ILE A 75 10.53 -5.80 -0.78
C ILE A 75 9.42 -4.79 -1.09
N TYR A 76 8.25 -5.25 -1.52
CA TYR A 76 7.10 -4.38 -1.79
C TYR A 76 6.73 -3.54 -0.56
N ASN A 77 6.60 -4.17 0.61
CA ASN A 77 6.23 -3.48 1.85
C ASN A 77 7.27 -2.44 2.29
N ALA A 78 8.56 -2.66 2.01
CA ALA A 78 9.59 -1.66 2.28
C ALA A 78 9.40 -0.39 1.45
N PHE A 79 8.83 -0.51 0.23
CA PHE A 79 8.49 0.64 -0.61
C PHE A 79 7.08 1.20 -0.37
N HIS A 80 6.19 0.46 0.28
CA HIS A 80 4.79 0.86 0.50
C HIS A 80 4.43 1.11 1.97
N THR A 81 5.44 1.16 2.84
CA THR A 81 5.31 1.69 4.20
C THR A 81 5.54 3.19 4.22
N TYR A 82 4.76 3.92 5.03
CA TYR A 82 5.00 5.36 5.25
C TYR A 82 6.28 5.63 6.05
N THR A 83 6.81 4.64 6.78
CA THR A 83 8.00 4.82 7.63
C THR A 83 9.18 5.39 6.86
N VAL A 84 9.48 4.84 5.68
CA VAL A 84 10.65 5.24 4.89
C VAL A 84 10.53 6.69 4.39
N PRO A 85 9.46 7.10 3.68
CA PRO A 85 9.34 8.49 3.25
C PRO A 85 9.16 9.46 4.41
N MET A 86 8.55 9.07 5.55
CA MET A 86 8.49 9.94 6.74
C MET A 86 9.89 10.19 7.34
N VAL A 87 10.72 9.16 7.45
CA VAL A 87 12.12 9.32 7.89
C VAL A 87 12.91 10.17 6.90
N LEU A 88 12.70 10.00 5.58
CA LEU A 88 13.32 10.82 4.56
C LEU A 88 12.90 12.30 4.66
N ALA A 89 11.61 12.58 4.88
CA ALA A 89 11.10 13.93 5.07
C ALA A 89 11.74 14.58 6.31
N LEU A 90 11.76 13.86 7.44
CA LEU A 90 12.39 14.34 8.68
C LEU A 90 13.88 14.62 8.48
N ALA A 91 14.62 13.71 7.84
CA ALA A 91 16.02 13.92 7.51
C ALA A 91 16.20 15.18 6.65
N GLY A 92 15.37 15.37 5.62
CA GLY A 92 15.38 16.55 4.76
C GLY A 92 15.21 17.86 5.52
N LEU A 93 14.31 17.88 6.51
CA LEU A 93 14.09 19.03 7.38
C LEU A 93 15.31 19.29 8.29
N LEU A 94 15.93 18.25 8.84
CA LEU A 94 17.06 18.36 9.77
C LEU A 94 18.37 18.77 9.10
N VAL A 95 18.63 18.31 7.87
CA VAL A 95 19.87 18.63 7.13
C VAL A 95 19.69 19.76 6.11
N HIS A 96 18.50 20.38 6.06
CA HIS A 96 18.15 21.45 5.12
C HIS A 96 18.34 21.10 3.63
N ALA A 97 18.21 19.82 3.28
CA ALA A 97 18.35 19.34 1.90
C ALA A 97 17.04 19.55 1.12
N GLN A 98 17.07 20.49 0.17
CA GLN A 98 15.90 20.93 -0.60
C GLN A 98 15.16 19.81 -1.36
N ILE A 99 15.87 18.73 -1.72
CA ILE A 99 15.31 17.65 -2.55
C ILE A 99 14.59 16.56 -1.74
N PHE A 100 14.92 16.35 -0.47
CA PHE A 100 14.39 15.21 0.30
C PHE A 100 12.91 15.35 0.63
N VAL A 101 12.45 16.55 0.99
CA VAL A 101 11.03 16.80 1.31
C VAL A 101 10.13 16.59 0.09
N PRO A 102 10.41 17.18 -1.10
CA PRO A 102 9.64 16.88 -2.32
C PRO A 102 9.58 15.39 -2.65
N VAL A 103 10.73 14.69 -2.63
CA VAL A 103 10.79 13.24 -2.92
C VAL A 103 9.93 12.44 -1.94
N ALA A 104 10.04 12.74 -0.64
CA ALA A 104 9.25 12.09 0.39
C ALA A 104 7.74 12.34 0.21
N LEU A 105 7.34 13.55 -0.19
CA LEU A 105 5.93 13.90 -0.43
C LEU A 105 5.36 13.17 -1.65
N VAL A 106 6.11 13.05 -2.76
CA VAL A 106 5.67 12.24 -3.92
C VAL A 106 5.46 10.79 -3.51
N TRP A 107 6.37 10.26 -2.70
CA TRP A 107 6.30 8.87 -2.24
C TRP A 107 5.13 8.64 -1.28
N MET A 108 4.91 9.53 -0.31
CA MET A 108 3.72 9.49 0.56
C MET A 108 2.42 9.62 -0.25
N ASN A 109 2.41 10.45 -1.29
CA ASN A 109 1.26 10.60 -2.17
C ASN A 109 0.92 9.29 -2.88
N HIS A 110 1.93 8.66 -3.49
CA HIS A 110 1.76 7.36 -4.16
C HIS A 110 1.16 6.30 -3.21
N ILE A 111 1.73 6.13 -2.01
CA ILE A 111 1.21 5.18 -1.00
C ILE A 111 -0.24 5.54 -0.59
N GLY A 112 -0.56 6.82 -0.47
CA GLY A 112 -1.91 7.30 -0.15
C GLY A 112 -2.93 6.95 -1.23
N VAL A 113 -2.59 7.16 -2.50
CA VAL A 113 -3.43 6.80 -3.64
C VAL A 113 -3.62 5.29 -3.73
N ASP A 114 -2.55 4.51 -3.53
CA ASP A 114 -2.62 3.06 -3.46
C ASP A 114 -3.64 2.58 -2.42
N ARG A 115 -3.54 3.11 -1.20
CA ARG A 115 -4.47 2.78 -0.11
C ARG A 115 -5.90 3.18 -0.42
N LEU A 116 -6.12 4.34 -1.02
CA LEU A 116 -7.43 4.78 -1.48
C LEU A 116 -8.04 3.79 -2.48
N LEU A 117 -7.24 3.32 -3.44
CA LEU A 117 -7.65 2.36 -4.46
C LEU A 117 -7.80 0.92 -3.92
N GLY A 118 -7.42 0.68 -2.65
CA GLY A 118 -7.51 -0.62 -2.00
C GLY A 118 -6.27 -1.49 -2.15
N TYR A 119 -5.19 -0.97 -2.72
CA TYR A 119 -3.87 -1.58 -2.60
C TYR A 119 -3.33 -1.36 -1.19
N GLY A 120 -2.49 -2.28 -0.72
CA GLY A 120 -1.94 -2.17 0.62
C GLY A 120 -0.74 -3.09 0.82
N LEU A 121 -0.17 -3.01 2.03
CA LEU A 121 0.86 -3.92 2.50
C LEU A 121 0.44 -5.37 2.29
N LYS A 122 1.37 -6.15 1.76
CA LYS A 122 1.21 -7.51 1.26
C LYS A 122 1.54 -8.52 2.35
N TYR A 123 0.72 -9.56 2.43
CA TYR A 123 1.04 -10.75 3.20
C TYR A 123 2.00 -11.68 2.42
N ALA A 124 2.60 -12.64 3.11
CA ALA A 124 3.54 -13.59 2.52
C ALA A 124 2.85 -14.58 1.55
N ASP A 125 1.53 -14.67 1.60
CA ASP A 125 0.68 -15.60 0.85
C ASP A 125 0.54 -15.27 -0.64
N GLY A 126 0.94 -14.06 -1.06
CA GLY A 126 0.95 -13.66 -2.47
C GLY A 126 0.53 -12.21 -2.71
N PHE A 127 0.64 -11.75 -3.95
CA PHE A 127 0.40 -10.35 -4.31
C PHE A 127 -1.04 -9.88 -4.02
N GLY A 128 -2.02 -10.78 -4.15
CA GLY A 128 -3.43 -10.46 -3.96
C GLY A 128 -3.82 -10.22 -2.50
N PHE A 129 -3.02 -10.68 -1.53
CA PHE A 129 -3.39 -10.67 -0.11
C PHE A 129 -2.85 -9.42 0.56
N THR A 130 -3.76 -8.50 0.95
CA THR A 130 -3.38 -7.24 1.59
C THR A 130 -4.16 -6.98 2.87
N HIS A 131 -3.64 -6.11 3.74
CA HIS A 131 -4.36 -5.63 4.93
C HIS A 131 -5.64 -4.82 4.59
N LEU A 132 -5.80 -4.38 3.34
CA LEU A 132 -6.99 -3.71 2.81
C LEU A 132 -7.98 -4.69 2.15
N GLY A 133 -7.72 -6.00 2.24
CA GLY A 133 -8.51 -7.07 1.64
C GLY A 133 -7.80 -7.74 0.46
N GLY A 134 -8.38 -8.84 -0.02
CA GLY A 134 -7.90 -9.57 -1.19
C GLY A 134 -8.24 -8.84 -2.49
N LEU A 135 -7.23 -8.52 -3.31
CA LEU A 135 -7.41 -8.07 -4.70
C LEU A 135 -8.04 -9.24 -5.48
N GLY A 136 -9.36 -9.20 -5.68
CA GLY A 136 -10.09 -10.27 -6.39
C GLY A 136 -11.06 -11.10 -5.55
N ALA A 137 -11.37 -10.73 -4.30
CA ALA A 137 -12.46 -11.34 -3.53
C ALA A 137 -13.90 -11.08 -4.08
N HIS A 138 -14.00 -10.76 -5.38
CA HIS A 138 -15.24 -10.44 -6.09
C HIS A 138 -15.54 -11.38 -7.27
N LYS A 139 -14.84 -12.51 -7.39
CA LYS A 139 -15.21 -13.57 -8.35
C LYS A 139 -15.05 -14.95 -7.72
N ALA A 140 -16.12 -15.44 -7.09
CA ALA A 140 -16.56 -16.83 -7.09
C ALA A 140 -18.03 -16.84 -6.69
#